data_AF-A0A679IXS3-F1
#
_entry.id   AF-A0A679IXS3-F1
#
_cell.length_a   1.000
_cell.length_b   1.000
_cell.length_c   1.000
_cell.angle_alpha   90.00
_cell.angle_beta   90.00
_cell.angle_gamma   90.00
#
_symmetry.space_group_name_H-M   'P 1'
#
loop_
_entity.id
_entity.type
_entity.pdbx_description
1 polymer ?
#
loop_
_entity_poly.entity_id
_entity_poly.type
_entity_poly.pdbx_seq_one_letter_code
_entity_poly.pdbx_strand_id
1 'polypeptide(L)'
;MRNDNTVITQLAVPLGQGAAAGTWSVDDATMTAVILFNALHGVADDAVAMGQTSDAQRKRRARSLANFFGKALRPAEPAGDGRAG
;
A
#
# COMPACT_ATOMS: atom_id res chain seq x y z
N MET A 1 9.74 -15.77 -4.17
CA MET A 1 8.29 -15.92 -3.94
C MET A 1 7.56 -14.82 -4.71
N ARG A 2 6.98 -15.09 -5.88
CA ARG A 2 6.26 -14.03 -6.65
C ARG A 2 4.92 -14.44 -7.27
N ASN A 3 4.47 -15.70 -7.20
CA ASN A 3 3.22 -16.09 -7.90
C ASN A 3 2.08 -16.64 -7.01
N ASP A 4 2.34 -17.29 -5.87
CA ASP A 4 1.26 -17.95 -5.08
C ASP A 4 1.04 -17.35 -3.68
N ASN A 5 1.44 -16.11 -3.43
CA ASN A 5 1.14 -15.50 -2.14
C ASN A 5 -0.28 -14.94 -2.13
N THR A 6 -1.21 -15.71 -1.55
CA THR A 6 -2.63 -15.35 -1.43
C THR A 6 -2.84 -13.95 -0.85
N VAL A 7 -1.99 -13.48 0.06
CA VAL A 7 -2.10 -12.14 0.66
C VAL A 7 -1.81 -11.06 -0.38
N ILE A 8 -0.79 -11.27 -1.23
CA ILE A 8 -0.47 -10.32 -2.30
C ILE A 8 -1.61 -10.27 -3.31
N THR A 9 -2.17 -11.41 -3.70
CA THR A 9 -3.33 -11.48 -4.58
C THR A 9 -4.53 -10.76 -3.97
N GLN A 10 -4.81 -10.98 -2.68
CA GLN A 10 -5.88 -10.30 -1.96
C GLN A 10 -5.66 -8.80 -1.82
N LEU A 11 -4.42 -8.32 -1.74
CA LEU A 11 -4.09 -6.90 -1.71
C LEU A 11 -4.17 -6.25 -3.10
N ALA A 12 -3.83 -6.98 -4.17
CA ALA A 12 -3.89 -6.47 -5.53
C ALA A 12 -5.33 -6.17 -5.98
N VAL A 13 -6.31 -6.97 -5.53
CA VAL A 13 -7.74 -6.78 -5.87
C VAL A 13 -8.26 -5.39 -5.47
N PRO A 14 -8.23 -4.97 -4.18
CA PRO A 14 -8.73 -3.66 -3.79
C PRO A 14 -7.93 -2.52 -4.40
N LEU A 15 -6.61 -2.68 -4.58
CA LEU A 15 -5.78 -1.69 -5.29
C LEU A 15 -6.26 -1.45 -6.72
N GLY A 16 -6.54 -2.53 -7.46
CA GLY A 16 -7.10 -2.44 -8.81
C GLY A 16 -8.51 -1.87 -8.83
N GLN A 17 -9.37 -2.26 -7.88
CA GLN A 17 -10.73 -1.73 -7.77
C GLN A 17 -10.75 -0.22 -7.48
N GLY A 18 -9.92 0.25 -6.55
CA GLY A 18 -9.83 1.68 -6.26
C GLY A 18 -9.24 2.49 -7.42
N ALA A 19 -8.33 1.90 -8.20
CA ALA A 19 -7.83 2.52 -9.42
C ALA A 19 -8.92 2.63 -10.50
N ALA A 20 -9.67 1.55 -10.74
CA ALA A 20 -10.79 1.54 -11.69
C ALA A 20 -11.93 2.49 -11.28
N ALA A 21 -12.13 2.70 -9.98
CA ALA A 21 -13.09 3.65 -9.44
C ALA A 21 -12.59 5.11 -9.41
N GLY A 22 -11.36 5.38 -9.88
CA GLY A 22 -10.77 6.72 -9.83
C GLY A 22 -10.50 7.24 -8.42
N THR A 23 -10.40 6.35 -7.43
CA THR A 23 -10.10 6.73 -6.03
C THR A 23 -8.62 7.07 -5.87
N TRP A 24 -7.74 6.31 -6.52
CA TRP A 24 -6.30 6.52 -6.53
C TRP A 24 -5.69 6.11 -7.87
N SER A 25 -4.47 6.56 -8.16
CA SER A 25 -3.70 6.14 -9.33
C SER A 25 -2.65 5.09 -8.95
N VAL A 26 -2.67 3.95 -9.65
CA VAL A 26 -1.72 2.85 -9.49
C VAL A 26 -1.42 2.24 -10.87
N ASP A 27 -0.16 2.27 -11.30
CA ASP A 27 0.25 1.75 -12.62
C ASP A 27 0.16 0.22 -12.72
N ASP A 28 0.61 -0.49 -11.69
CA ASP A 28 0.50 -1.94 -11.57
C ASP A 28 0.06 -2.30 -10.14
N ALA A 29 -1.19 -2.76 -10.02
CA ALA A 29 -1.80 -3.12 -8.74
C ALA A 29 -1.09 -4.31 -8.07
N THR A 30 -0.60 -5.27 -8.85
CA THR A 30 0.12 -6.43 -8.34
C THR A 30 1.52 -6.05 -7.86
N MET A 31 2.25 -5.26 -8.64
CA MET A 31 3.56 -4.75 -8.23
C MET A 31 3.43 -3.89 -6.98
N THR A 32 2.42 -3.02 -6.91
CA THR A 32 2.13 -2.21 -5.72
C THR A 32 1.84 -3.10 -4.52
N ALA A 33 1.00 -4.12 -4.66
CA ALA A 33 0.72 -5.09 -3.59
C ALA A 33 2.00 -5.78 -3.07
N VAL A 34 2.90 -6.19 -3.96
CA VAL A 34 4.20 -6.77 -3.59
C VAL A 34 5.04 -5.78 -2.78
N ILE A 35 5.12 -4.52 -3.21
CA ILE A 35 5.89 -3.48 -2.51
C ILE A 35 5.32 -3.24 -1.10
N LEU A 36 4.00 -3.05 -0.98
CA LEU A 36 3.34 -2.82 0.30
C LEU A 36 3.53 -4.00 1.26
N PHE A 37 3.37 -5.23 0.75
CA PHE A 37 3.58 -6.46 1.51
C PHE A 37 5.02 -6.56 2.05
N ASN A 38 6.02 -6.34 1.20
CA ASN A 38 7.42 -6.41 1.61
C ASN A 38 7.79 -5.29 2.60
N ALA A 39 7.27 -4.07 2.41
CA ALA A 39 7.52 -2.96 3.32
C ALA A 39 6.95 -3.23 4.72
N LEU A 40 5.74 -3.79 4.80
CA LEU A 40 5.13 -4.20 6.07
C LEU A 40 6.01 -5.23 6.79
N HIS A 41 6.45 -6.27 6.08
CA HIS A 41 7.32 -7.30 6.65
C HIS A 41 8.65 -6.74 7.12
N GLY A 42 9.33 -5.91 6.32
CA GLY A 42 10.58 -5.29 6.72
C GLY A 42 10.47 -4.47 8.02
N VAL A 43 9.38 -3.73 8.20
CA VAL A 43 9.13 -2.96 9.44
C VAL A 43 8.81 -3.86 10.63
N ALA A 44 8.13 -4.98 10.40
CA ALA A 44 7.85 -5.97 11.44
C ALA A 44 9.12 -6.70 11.89
N ASP A 45 9.95 -7.14 10.94
CA ASP A 45 11.22 -7.81 11.19
C ASP A 45 12.20 -6.89 11.93
N ASP A 46 12.29 -5.63 11.54
CA ASP A 46 13.06 -4.58 12.25
C ASP A 46 12.60 -4.43 13.70
N ALA A 47 11.29 -4.40 13.95
CA ALA A 47 10.76 -4.29 15.31
C ALA A 47 11.11 -5.49 16.17
N VAL A 48 11.11 -6.70 15.60
CA VAL A 48 11.53 -7.93 16.29
C VAL A 48 13.03 -7.89 16.59
N ALA A 49 13.86 -7.54 15.61
CA ALA A 49 15.31 -7.45 15.76
C ALA A 49 15.72 -6.42 16.83
N MET A 50 14.98 -5.31 16.95
CA MET A 50 15.21 -4.27 17.95
C MET A 50 14.52 -4.53 19.31
N GLY A 51 13.79 -5.64 19.47
CA GLY A 51 13.02 -5.92 20.68
C GLY A 51 11.89 -4.92 20.97
N GLN A 52 11.44 -4.17 19.95
CA GLN A 52 10.43 -3.11 20.06
C GLN A 52 9.02 -3.64 19.83
N THR A 53 8.66 -4.70 20.56
CA THR A 53 7.43 -5.47 20.34
C THR A 53 6.33 -5.15 21.34
N SER A 54 6.41 -4.08 22.15
CA SER A 54 5.28 -3.68 23.00
C SER A 54 4.05 -3.29 22.16
N ASP A 55 2.86 -3.39 22.75
CA ASP A 55 1.61 -3.00 22.08
C ASP A 55 1.61 -1.55 21.59
N ALA A 56 2.16 -0.64 22.38
CA ALA A 56 2.26 0.77 22.02
C ALA A 56 3.17 0.98 20.79
N GLN A 57 4.30 0.27 20.73
CA GLN A 57 5.24 0.32 19.61
C GLN A 57 4.63 -0.30 18.35
N ARG A 58 3.99 -1.47 18.47
CA ARG A 58 3.25 -2.11 17.36
C ARG A 58 2.20 -1.18 16.78
N LYS A 59 1.33 -0.60 17.62
CA LYS A 59 0.29 0.35 17.20
C LYS A 59 0.87 1.58 16.50
N ARG A 60 1.98 2.12 17.01
CA ARG A 60 2.66 3.27 16.39
C ARG A 60 3.19 2.94 14.99
N ARG A 61 3.87 1.80 14.84
CA ARG A 61 4.41 1.34 13.54
C ARG A 61 3.29 1.07 12.54
N ALA A 62 2.22 0.38 12.95
CA ALA A 62 1.05 0.14 12.12
C ALA A 62 0.41 1.44 11.60
N ARG A 63 0.23 2.45 12.47
CA ARG A 63 -0.25 3.78 12.06
C ARG A 63 0.69 4.46 11.07
N SER A 64 2.01 4.38 11.31
CA SER A 64 2.99 4.98 10.40
C SER A 64 2.97 4.33 9.01
N LEU A 65 2.87 3.00 8.95
CA LEU A 65 2.72 2.27 7.69
C LEU A 65 1.42 2.62 6.97
N ALA A 66 0.29 2.64 7.67
CA ALA A 66 -1.00 3.01 7.08
C ALA A 66 -0.96 4.43 6.50
N ASN A 67 -0.39 5.40 7.24
CA ASN A 67 -0.22 6.77 6.75
C ASN A 67 0.71 6.84 5.55
N PHE A 68 1.81 6.06 5.54
CA PHE A 68 2.74 6.02 4.43
C PHE A 68 2.09 5.43 3.17
N PHE A 69 1.36 4.32 3.31
CA PHE A 69 0.64 3.68 2.21
C PHE A 69 -0.47 4.58 1.65
N GLY A 70 -1.22 5.26 2.52
CA GLY A 70 -2.22 6.23 2.07
C GLY A 70 -1.63 7.39 1.26
N LYS A 71 -0.40 7.83 1.57
CA LYS A 71 0.30 8.86 0.78
C LYS A 71 0.90 8.30 -0.51
N ALA A 72 1.32 7.04 -0.52
CA ALA A 72 1.87 6.39 -1.70
C ALA A 72 0.81 6.17 -2.78
N LEU A 73 -0.43 5.89 -2.36
CA LEU A 73 -1.61 5.86 -3.23
C LEU A 73 -2.06 7.29 -3.52
N ARG A 74 -1.49 7.90 -4.58
CA ARG A 74 -1.86 9.24 -5.01
C ARG A 74 -3.35 9.27 -5.36
N PRO A 75 -4.13 10.30 -4.97
CA PRO A 75 -5.48 10.47 -5.48
C PRO A 75 -5.44 10.56 -7.00
N ALA A 76 -6.47 10.04 -7.69
CA ALA A 76 -6.55 10.20 -9.13
C ALA A 76 -6.69 11.69 -9.46
N GLU A 77 -5.87 12.21 -10.38
CA GLU A 77 -6.05 13.56 -10.89
C GLU A 77 -7.46 13.67 -11.48
N PRO A 78 -8.24 14.72 -11.17
CA PRO A 78 -9.52 14.93 -11.81
C PRO A 78 -9.26 15.03 -13.32
N ALA A 79 -10.02 14.27 -14.12
CA ALA A 79 -9.95 14.35 -15.57
C ALA A 79 -10.05 15.83 -15.97
N GLY A 80 -8.94 16.39 -16.46
CA GLY A 80 -8.86 17.81 -16.79
C GLY A 80 -10.00 18.15 -17.74
N ASP A 81 -10.77 19.19 -17.38
CA ASP A 81 -11.75 19.80 -18.27
C ASP A 81 -11.04 20.09 -19.60
N GLY A 82 -11.38 19.30 -20.61
CA GLY A 82 -10.91 19.45 -21.98
C GLY A 82 -11.46 20.72 -22.58
N ARG A 83 -10.93 21.87 -22.17
CA ARG A 83 -11.07 23.12 -22.93
C ARG A 83 -10.05 23.10 -24.05
N ALA A 84 -10.49 22.54 -25.17
CA ALA A 84 -9.98 22.93 -26.48
C ALA A 84 -10.19 24.43 -26.65
N GLY A 85 -9.09 25.16 -26.82
CA GLY A 85 -9.05 26.51 -27.38
C GLY A 85 -8.50 26.47 -28.79
#